data_AF-A0A1I7W4H7-F1
#
_entry.id   AF-A0A1I7W4H7-F1
#
_cell.length_a   1.000
_cell.length_b   1.000
_cell.length_c   1.000
_cell.angle_alpha   90.00
_cell.angle_beta   90.00
_cell.angle_gamma   90.00
#
_symmetry.space_group_name_H-M   'P 1'
#
loop_
_entity.id
_entity.type
_entity.pdbx_description
1 polymer ?
#
loop_
_entity_poly.entity_id
_entity_poly.type
_entity_poly.pdbx_seq_one_letter_code
_entity_poly.pdbx_strand_id
1 'polypeptide(L)'
;VEWLNFFYQIAPESIHSLIGNDTEIIIGEIDYMYNIAKLVSDNSNQLLANYIFWRIVHSWVKVLDVRYEDIRQAFLRVMTGQQTKSPRWKECAQGAISLLPLAGGALYVREHFDSTDKQEALKMIANLQEAFKELVDENDWMDEETKKVAVEKV
;
A
#
# COMPACT_ATOMS: atom_id res chain seq x y z
N VAL A 1 -2.37 18.83 -18.73
CA VAL A 1 -3.09 17.56 -18.50
C VAL A 1 -4.54 17.92 -18.23
N GLU A 2 -5.48 17.38 -19.01
CA GLU A 2 -6.92 17.57 -18.79
C GLU A 2 -7.37 16.66 -17.63
N TRP A 3 -7.26 17.15 -16.40
CA TRP A 3 -7.46 16.34 -15.18
C TRP A 3 -8.86 15.77 -15.04
N LEU A 4 -9.90 16.56 -15.36
CA LEU A 4 -11.28 16.11 -15.27
C LEU A 4 -11.55 14.91 -16.19
N ASN A 5 -11.09 15.01 -17.45
CA ASN A 5 -11.18 13.91 -18.40
C ASN A 5 -10.35 12.68 -17.95
N PHE A 6 -9.16 12.90 -17.40
CA PHE A 6 -8.36 11.81 -16.84
C PHE A 6 -9.10 11.06 -15.73
N PHE A 7 -9.72 11.78 -14.79
CA PHE A 7 -10.48 11.16 -13.70
C PHE A 7 -11.70 10.38 -14.22
N TYR A 8 -12.45 10.89 -15.19
CA TYR A 8 -13.55 10.16 -15.79
C TYR A 8 -13.11 8.86 -16.51
N GLN A 9 -11.89 8.82 -17.05
CA GLN A 9 -11.37 7.61 -17.71
C GLN A 9 -10.94 6.53 -16.73
N ILE A 10 -10.51 6.88 -15.52
CA ILE A 10 -10.02 5.90 -14.52
C ILE A 10 -11.06 5.54 -13.46
N ALA A 11 -12.05 6.41 -13.22
CA ALA A 11 -13.08 6.20 -12.22
C ALA A 11 -14.26 5.39 -12.79
N PRO A 12 -14.88 4.51 -11.99
CA PRO A 12 -16.17 3.89 -12.35
C PRO A 12 -17.25 4.94 -12.63
N GLU A 13 -18.13 4.66 -13.59
CA GLU A 13 -19.23 5.56 -13.96
C GLU A 13 -20.13 5.94 -12.77
N SER A 14 -20.29 5.02 -11.80
CA SER A 14 -21.12 5.22 -10.61
C SER A 14 -20.70 6.41 -9.73
N ILE A 15 -19.46 6.88 -9.83
CA ILE A 15 -18.96 8.01 -9.06
C ILE A 15 -18.73 9.27 -9.90
N HIS A 16 -19.01 9.24 -11.20
CA HIS A 16 -18.77 10.39 -12.08
C HIS A 16 -19.58 11.63 -11.69
N SER A 17 -20.78 11.45 -11.14
CA SER A 17 -21.60 12.57 -10.64
C SER A 17 -20.98 13.32 -9.45
N LEU A 18 -19.99 12.73 -8.78
CA LEU A 18 -19.26 13.32 -7.66
C LEU A 18 -17.98 14.04 -8.11
N ILE A 19 -17.59 13.91 -9.38
CA ILE A 19 -16.37 14.49 -9.94
C ILE A 19 -16.76 15.67 -10.83
N GLY A 20 -16.34 16.86 -10.42
CA GLY A 20 -16.54 18.13 -11.11
C GLY A 20 -15.30 19.02 -11.02
N ASN A 21 -15.39 20.24 -11.56
CA ASN A 21 -14.28 21.20 -11.48
C ASN A 21 -14.06 21.77 -10.06
N ASP A 22 -15.07 21.67 -9.20
CA ASP A 22 -15.08 22.12 -7.81
C ASP A 22 -14.76 20.99 -6.81
N THR A 23 -14.49 19.78 -7.29
CA THR A 23 -14.12 18.65 -6.43
C THR A 23 -12.78 18.90 -5.76
N GLU A 24 -12.78 19.00 -4.43
CA GLU A 24 -11.57 19.09 -3.63
C GLU A 24 -10.80 17.76 -3.67
N ILE A 25 -9.48 17.86 -3.90
CA ILE A 25 -8.58 16.71 -3.93
C ILE A 25 -7.40 16.93 -3.00
N ILE A 26 -6.95 15.85 -2.34
CA ILE A 26 -5.76 15.87 -1.50
C ILE A 26 -4.56 15.50 -2.37
N ILE A 27 -3.60 16.41 -2.50
CA ILE A 27 -2.33 16.17 -3.19
C ILE A 27 -1.25 15.94 -2.14
N GLY A 28 -0.78 14.70 -2.00
CA GLY A 28 0.24 14.34 -1.02
C GLY A 28 1.63 14.91 -1.32
N GLU A 29 2.00 14.99 -2.61
CA GLU A 29 3.34 15.40 -3.05
C GLU A 29 3.24 16.43 -4.19
N ILE A 30 3.13 17.70 -3.82
CA ILE A 30 2.89 18.80 -4.77
C ILE A 30 4.05 18.95 -5.77
N ASP A 31 5.30 18.90 -5.30
CA ASP A 31 6.48 19.04 -6.16
C ASP A 31 6.62 17.88 -7.15
N TYR A 32 6.25 16.68 -6.74
CA TYR A 32 6.19 15.52 -7.64
C TYR A 32 5.20 15.79 -8.78
N MET A 33 4.01 16.30 -8.46
CA MET A 33 2.97 16.60 -9.46
C MET A 33 3.40 17.68 -10.46
N TYR A 34 4.10 18.72 -10.00
CA TYR A 34 4.68 19.72 -10.92
C TYR A 34 5.76 19.11 -11.82
N ASN A 35 6.70 18.37 -11.24
CA ASN A 35 7.82 17.79 -11.97
C ASN A 35 7.37 16.72 -12.97
N ILE A 36 6.37 15.89 -12.63
CA ILE A 36 5.85 14.88 -13.56
C ILE A 36 5.08 15.54 -14.71
N ALA A 37 4.32 16.61 -14.46
CA ALA A 37 3.64 17.35 -15.52
C ALA A 37 4.65 17.96 -16.50
N LYS A 38 5.76 18.49 -15.98
CA LYS A 38 6.88 18.98 -16.79
C LYS A 38 7.55 17.85 -17.58
N LEU A 39 7.90 16.72 -16.94
CA LEU A 39 8.49 15.57 -17.62
C LEU A 39 7.60 15.02 -18.74
N VAL A 40 6.28 14.97 -18.53
CA VAL A 40 5.33 14.52 -19.56
C VAL A 40 5.26 15.53 -20.71
N SER A 41 5.34 16.83 -20.43
CA SER A 41 5.32 17.87 -21.47
C SER A 41 6.63 17.96 -22.26
N ASP A 42 7.78 17.74 -21.61
CA ASP A 42 9.11 17.97 -22.18
C ASP A 42 9.63 16.77 -23.00
N ASN A 43 9.01 15.59 -22.85
CA ASN A 43 9.47 14.35 -23.48
C ASN A 43 8.54 13.90 -24.62
N SER A 44 9.09 13.13 -25.57
CA SER A 44 8.32 12.64 -26.71
C SER A 44 7.29 11.58 -26.31
N ASN A 45 6.16 11.54 -27.03
CA ASN A 45 5.13 10.50 -26.85
C ASN A 45 5.71 9.09 -26.97
N GLN A 46 6.72 8.88 -27.82
CA GLN A 46 7.38 7.59 -27.97
C GLN A 46 8.14 7.18 -26.70
N LEU A 47 8.88 8.11 -26.07
CA LEU A 47 9.62 7.82 -24.84
C LEU A 47 8.65 7.48 -23.69
N LEU A 48 7.59 8.28 -23.55
CA LEU A 48 6.55 8.06 -22.54
C LEU A 48 5.84 6.74 -22.75
N ALA A 49 5.45 6.42 -23.99
CA ALA A 49 4.82 5.15 -24.33
C ALA A 49 5.73 3.96 -24.01
N ASN A 50 7.01 4.00 -24.40
CA ASN A 50 7.97 2.94 -24.10
C ASN A 50 8.10 2.70 -22.59
N TYR A 51 8.16 3.78 -21.79
CA TYR A 51 8.20 3.67 -20.34
C TYR A 51 6.93 3.03 -19.78
N ILE A 52 5.75 3.51 -20.18
CA ILE A 52 4.46 2.98 -19.73
C ILE A 52 4.33 1.50 -20.11
N PHE A 53 4.66 1.13 -21.35
CA PHE A 53 4.64 -0.25 -21.80
C PHE A 53 5.59 -1.13 -20.99
N TRP A 54 6.80 -0.65 -20.68
CA TRP A 54 7.70 -1.39 -19.81
C TRP A 54 7.11 -1.60 -18.41
N ARG A 55 6.45 -0.60 -17.82
CA ARG A 55 5.78 -0.74 -16.51
C ARG A 55 4.67 -1.79 -16.55
N ILE A 56 3.91 -1.85 -17.63
CA ILE A 56 2.90 -2.88 -17.86
C ILE A 56 3.59 -4.24 -18.00
N VAL A 57 4.53 -4.40 -18.93
CA VAL A 57 5.25 -5.68 -19.11
C VAL A 57 5.78 -6.19 -17.77
N HIS A 58 6.49 -5.35 -17.01
CA HIS A 58 7.02 -5.69 -15.70
C HIS A 58 5.96 -6.17 -14.69
N SER A 59 4.74 -5.61 -14.70
CA SER A 59 3.66 -6.06 -13.81
C SER A 59 3.12 -7.44 -14.18
N TRP A 60 3.16 -7.80 -15.47
CA TRP A 60 2.66 -9.08 -15.99
C TRP A 60 3.70 -10.21 -15.99
N VAL A 61 5.00 -9.91 -15.89
CA VAL A 61 6.08 -10.92 -15.93
C VAL A 61 5.85 -12.09 -14.95
N LYS A 62 5.20 -11.86 -13.81
CA LYS A 62 4.94 -12.91 -12.80
C LYS A 62 3.86 -13.93 -13.21
N VAL A 63 3.04 -13.64 -14.20
CA VAL A 63 1.93 -14.51 -14.63
C VAL A 63 2.17 -15.14 -16.01
N LEU A 64 3.34 -14.89 -16.60
CA LEU A 64 3.77 -15.46 -17.87
C LEU A 64 4.54 -16.76 -17.66
N ASP A 65 5.01 -17.37 -18.75
CA ASP A 65 5.78 -18.61 -18.70
C ASP A 65 7.19 -18.41 -18.12
N VAL A 66 7.84 -19.54 -17.83
CA VAL A 66 9.14 -19.62 -17.12
C VAL A 66 10.23 -18.73 -17.72
N ARG A 67 10.22 -18.48 -19.04
CA ARG A 67 11.22 -17.64 -19.72
C ARG A 67 11.22 -16.21 -19.15
N TYR A 68 10.04 -15.66 -18.89
CA TYR A 68 9.89 -14.31 -18.33
C TYR A 68 10.21 -14.29 -16.84
N GLU A 69 9.82 -15.34 -16.11
CA GLU A 69 10.17 -15.48 -14.70
C GLU A 69 11.68 -15.59 -14.48
N ASP A 70 12.42 -16.26 -15.37
CA ASP A 70 13.89 -16.37 -15.31
C ASP A 70 14.56 -15.00 -15.50
N ILE A 71 14.08 -14.20 -16.46
CA ILE A 71 14.54 -12.81 -16.65
C ILE A 71 14.29 -11.99 -15.38
N ARG A 72 13.09 -12.11 -14.78
CA ARG A 72 12.77 -11.45 -13.52
C ARG A 72 13.71 -11.89 -12.39
N GLN A 73 14.01 -13.18 -12.32
CA GLN A 73 14.88 -13.73 -11.29
C GLN A 73 16.32 -13.20 -11.40
N ALA A 74 16.83 -13.03 -12.62
CA ALA A 74 18.13 -12.40 -12.84
C ALA A 74 18.14 -10.95 -12.32
N PHE A 75 17.08 -10.19 -12.58
CA PHE A 75 16.93 -8.83 -12.05
C PHE A 75 16.85 -8.81 -10.51
N LEU A 76 16.04 -9.66 -9.90
CA LEU A 76 15.91 -9.75 -8.45
C LEU A 76 17.20 -10.17 -7.75
N ARG A 77 18.00 -11.04 -8.39
CA ARG A 77 19.29 -11.43 -7.84
C ARG A 77 20.21 -10.23 -7.63
N VAL A 78 20.18 -9.27 -8.55
CA VAL A 78 20.95 -8.03 -8.45
C VAL A 78 20.30 -7.05 -7.48
N MET A 79 18.99 -6.84 -7.58
CA MET A 79 18.30 -5.79 -6.82
C MET A 79 18.08 -6.12 -5.34
N THR A 80 17.82 -7.38 -5.02
CA THR A 80 17.44 -7.81 -3.66
C THR A 80 18.31 -8.94 -3.12
N GLY A 81 19.27 -9.45 -3.92
CA GLY A 81 20.11 -10.59 -3.53
C GLY A 81 19.38 -11.93 -3.58
N GLN A 82 18.14 -11.99 -4.08
CA GLN A 82 17.34 -13.21 -4.11
C GLN A 82 17.97 -14.27 -5.03
N GLN A 83 18.48 -15.35 -4.45
CA GLN A 83 19.21 -16.37 -5.21
C GLN A 83 18.28 -17.33 -5.97
N THR A 84 17.18 -17.73 -5.34
CA THR A 84 16.23 -18.73 -5.86
C THR A 84 14.81 -18.19 -5.95
N LYS A 85 14.03 -18.76 -6.88
CA LYS A 85 12.59 -18.48 -7.00
C LYS A 85 11.84 -19.02 -5.79
N SER A 86 10.75 -18.36 -5.41
CA SER A 86 9.84 -18.93 -4.41
C SER A 86 9.13 -20.16 -5.00
N PRO A 87 8.86 -21.20 -4.19
CA PRO A 87 8.03 -22.31 -4.66
C PRO A 87 6.67 -21.83 -5.14
N ARG A 88 6.17 -22.41 -6.25
CA ARG A 88 4.95 -21.93 -6.91
C ARG A 88 3.72 -21.92 -5.99
N TRP A 89 3.55 -22.95 -5.15
CA TRP A 89 2.44 -23.01 -4.20
C TRP A 89 2.42 -21.80 -3.26
N LYS A 90 3.59 -21.30 -2.85
CA LYS A 90 3.72 -20.17 -1.94
C LYS A 90 3.34 -18.87 -2.65
N GLU A 91 3.76 -18.71 -3.91
CA GLU A 91 3.35 -17.57 -4.72
C GLU A 91 1.83 -17.56 -4.97
N CYS A 92 1.24 -18.71 -5.29
CA CYS A 92 -0.20 -18.84 -5.49
C CYS A 92 -0.99 -18.55 -4.21
N ALA A 93 -0.56 -19.11 -3.07
CA ALA A 93 -1.19 -18.85 -1.78
C ALA A 93 -1.11 -17.36 -1.42
N GLN A 94 0.07 -16.74 -1.56
CA GLN A 94 0.24 -15.32 -1.29
C GLN A 94 -0.60 -14.46 -2.25
N GLY A 95 -0.68 -14.82 -3.53
CA GLY A 95 -1.52 -14.12 -4.52
C GLY A 95 -3.00 -14.15 -4.13
N ALA A 96 -3.51 -15.33 -3.77
CA ALA A 96 -4.90 -15.48 -3.32
C ALA A 96 -5.18 -14.70 -2.03
N ILE A 97 -4.30 -14.79 -1.03
CA ILE A 97 -4.43 -14.06 0.24
C ILE A 97 -4.37 -12.55 0.01
N SER A 98 -3.52 -12.08 -0.91
CA SER A 98 -3.41 -10.64 -1.20
C SER A 98 -4.65 -10.08 -1.90
N LEU A 99 -5.32 -10.89 -2.74
CA LEU A 99 -6.57 -10.51 -3.40
C LEU A 99 -7.79 -10.62 -2.48
N LEU A 100 -7.79 -11.61 -1.57
CA LEU A 100 -8.91 -11.92 -0.69
C LEU A 100 -8.44 -12.00 0.78
N PRO A 101 -7.96 -10.89 1.36
CA PRO A 101 -7.31 -10.91 2.68
C PRO A 101 -8.25 -11.38 3.79
N LEU A 102 -9.52 -10.98 3.74
CA LEU A 102 -10.52 -11.40 4.74
C LEU A 102 -10.84 -12.89 4.65
N ALA A 103 -10.97 -13.43 3.43
CA ALA A 103 -11.25 -14.85 3.24
C ALA A 103 -10.05 -15.72 3.66
N GLY A 104 -8.84 -15.32 3.25
CA GLY A 104 -7.59 -15.97 3.66
C GLY A 104 -7.39 -15.94 5.18
N GLY A 105 -7.64 -14.78 5.80
CA GLY A 105 -7.58 -14.63 7.25
C GLY A 105 -8.62 -15.48 7.98
N ALA A 106 -9.86 -15.56 7.49
CA ALA A 106 -10.90 -16.39 8.09
C ALA A 106 -10.56 -17.90 8.06
N LEU A 107 -9.94 -18.38 6.98
CA LEU A 107 -9.43 -19.76 6.90
C LEU A 107 -8.32 -19.99 7.93
N TYR A 108 -7.36 -19.06 8.03
CA TYR A 108 -6.28 -19.17 8.99
C TYR A 108 -6.79 -19.20 10.44
N VAL A 109 -7.68 -18.27 10.80
CA VAL A 109 -8.25 -18.18 12.15
C VAL A 109 -9.00 -19.46 12.52
N ARG A 110 -9.72 -20.06 11.57
CA ARG A 110 -10.47 -21.29 11.82
C ARG A 110 -9.58 -22.48 12.17
N GLU A 111 -8.42 -22.59 11.52
CA GLU A 111 -7.54 -23.77 11.64
C GLU A 111 -6.42 -23.58 12.67
N HIS A 112 -6.01 -22.34 12.93
CA HIS A 112 -4.74 -22.06 13.64
C HIS A 112 -4.83 -21.03 14.76
N PHE A 113 -5.97 -20.39 15.00
CA PHE A 113 -6.07 -19.33 16.01
C PHE A 113 -6.89 -19.78 17.22
N ASP A 114 -6.32 -19.65 18.43
CA ASP A 114 -7.04 -19.87 19.68
C ASP A 114 -7.66 -18.56 20.19
N SER A 115 -8.91 -18.66 20.63
CA SER A 115 -9.59 -17.58 21.34
C SER A 115 -8.90 -17.15 22.64
N THR A 116 -8.10 -18.02 23.28
CA THR A 116 -7.34 -17.67 24.48
C THR A 116 -6.21 -16.68 24.17
N ASP A 117 -5.50 -16.86 23.05
CA ASP A 117 -4.46 -15.93 22.57
C ASP A 117 -5.03 -14.52 22.35
N LYS A 118 -6.28 -14.43 21.88
CA LYS A 118 -6.98 -13.15 21.74
C LYS A 118 -7.13 -12.42 23.07
N GLN A 119 -7.49 -13.15 24.14
CA GLN A 119 -7.72 -12.55 25.46
C GLN A 119 -6.41 -12.03 26.06
N GLU A 120 -5.34 -12.80 25.96
CA GLU A 120 -4.02 -12.39 26.43
C GLU A 120 -3.48 -11.20 25.63
N ALA A 121 -3.65 -11.20 24.30
CA ALA A 121 -3.27 -10.06 23.47
C ALA A 121 -4.05 -8.78 23.83
N LEU A 122 -5.35 -8.88 24.09
CA LEU A 122 -6.17 -7.74 24.51
C LEU A 122 -5.74 -7.20 25.88
N LYS A 123 -5.39 -8.08 26.81
CA LYS A 123 -4.85 -7.68 28.12
C LYS A 123 -3.51 -6.97 27.97
N MET A 124 -2.62 -7.48 27.12
CA MET A 124 -1.34 -6.84 26.82
C MET A 124 -1.55 -5.44 26.21
N ILE A 125 -2.48 -5.29 25.27
CA ILE A 125 -2.82 -3.99 24.67
C ILE A 125 -3.32 -3.01 25.74
N ALA A 126 -4.22 -3.44 26.63
CA ALA A 126 -4.72 -2.61 27.72
C ALA A 126 -3.59 -2.14 28.65
N ASN A 127 -2.69 -3.04 29.03
CA ASN A 127 -1.52 -2.70 29.86
C ASN A 127 -0.59 -1.71 29.14
N LEU A 128 -0.39 -1.85 27.83
CA LEU A 128 0.43 -0.92 27.04
C LEU A 128 -0.24 0.46 26.92
N GLN A 129 -1.56 0.51 26.79
CA GLN A 129 -2.31 1.76 26.78
C GLN A 129 -2.22 2.49 28.13
N GLU A 130 -2.32 1.76 29.24
CA GLU A 130 -2.16 2.32 30.59
C GLU A 130 -0.75 2.86 30.82
N ALA A 131 0.28 2.05 30.54
CA ALA A 131 1.67 2.48 30.65
C ALA A 131 1.99 3.68 29.75
N PHE A 132 1.39 3.78 28.56
CA PHE A 132 1.54 4.95 27.71
C PHE A 132 0.93 6.21 28.33
N LYS A 133 -0.24 6.11 28.98
CA LYS A 133 -0.88 7.25 29.67
C LYS A 133 0.00 7.75 30.82
N GLU A 134 0.54 6.83 31.62
CA GLU A 134 1.50 7.17 32.69
C GLU A 134 2.73 7.91 32.14
N LEU A 135 3.32 7.42 31.04
CA LEU A 135 4.45 8.08 30.38
C LEU A 135 4.10 9.47 29.82
N VAL A 136 2.87 9.66 29.33
CA VAL A 136 2.40 10.97 28.87
C VAL A 136 2.23 11.94 30.04
N ASP A 137 1.71 11.48 31.17
CA ASP A 137 1.51 12.32 32.34
C ASP A 137 2.83 12.73 33.00
N GLU A 138 3.78 11.80 33.11
CA GLU A 138 5.06 12.00 33.81
C GLU A 138 6.10 12.79 33.02
N ASN A 139 5.98 12.88 31.69
CA ASN A 139 7.00 13.58 30.90
C ASN A 139 7.00 15.10 31.15
N ASP A 140 8.18 15.70 31.02
CA ASP A 140 8.44 17.11 31.32
C ASP A 140 8.53 18.00 30.07
N TRP A 141 8.49 17.40 28.87
CA TRP A 141 8.66 18.10 27.60
C TRP A 141 7.34 18.50 26.94
N MET A 142 6.21 17.90 27.32
CA MET A 142 4.87 18.27 26.86
C MET A 142 4.18 19.22 27.84
N ASP A 143 3.46 20.20 27.31
CA ASP A 143 2.54 21.01 28.12
C ASP A 143 1.27 20.23 28.51
N GLU A 144 0.59 20.71 29.55
CA GLU A 144 -0.58 20.06 30.14
C GLU A 144 -1.80 19.98 29.20
N GLU A 145 -1.91 20.88 28.23
CA GLU A 145 -3.01 20.84 27.25
C GLU A 145 -2.77 19.69 26.24
N THR A 146 -1.55 19.59 25.74
CA THR A 146 -1.14 18.54 24.80
C THR A 146 -1.17 17.16 25.46
N LYS A 147 -0.78 17.04 26.73
CA LYS A 147 -0.89 15.78 27.50
C LYS A 147 -2.32 15.27 27.57
N LYS A 148 -3.29 16.14 27.88
CA LYS A 148 -4.71 15.76 27.93
C LYS A 148 -5.20 15.20 26.59
N VAL A 149 -4.89 15.90 25.49
CA VAL A 149 -5.27 15.45 24.14
C VAL A 149 -4.57 14.12 23.78
N ALA A 150 -3.32 13.94 24.20
CA ALA A 150 -2.59 12.70 23.96
C ALA A 150 -3.20 11.52 24.72
N VAL A 151 -3.62 11.70 25.98
CA VAL A 151 -4.32 10.68 26.78
C VAL A 151 -5.71 10.36 26.21
N GLU A 152 -6.45 11.36 25.73
CA GLU A 152 -7.76 11.18 25.10
C GLU A 152 -7.72 10.33 23.83
N LYS A 153 -6.60 10.37 23.10
CA LYS A 153 -6.39 9.61 21.85
C LYS A 153 -6.09 8.12 22.08
N VAL A 154 -5.84 7.69 23.33
CA VAL A 154 -5.37 6.34 23.71
C VAL A 154 -6.51 5.47 24.22
#